data_AF-A0A5C3PI54-F1
#
_entry.id   AF-A0A5C3PI54-F1
#
_cell.length_a   1.000
_cell.length_b   1.000
_cell.length_c   1.000
_cell.angle_alpha   90.00
_cell.angle_beta   90.00
_cell.angle_gamma   90.00
#
_symmetry.space_group_name_H-M   'P 1'
#
loop_
_entity.id
_entity.type
_entity.pdbx_description
1 polymer ?
#
loop_
_entity_poly.entity_id
_entity_poly.type
_entity_poly.pdbx_seq_one_letter_code
_entity_poly.pdbx_strand_id
1 'polypeptide(L)'
;MGKIIHEVVFDIPREHYEVYTHLTRLVFLKQELFYDYRTGPPNYAHLYQDTIRWIHDYPYERLKRGAELNDGPQMLEFCLRHFADCEIPWEEQTYSATDFIEMLQDLAGDYGVSLIKRPHGKRRRIKHHTPVLQQRALAACAWINFTSHFDRPFGGSFYAILNGLPMYAAACYANLAASGDFLPTIVIRIANWLCTLKTRYPGVDIRTTPRFCELKHIWLAWDTYWERCIKRQIAESSKVHAARNVYCCDGCDIRAMHKNAFRACSGNCPPETKPHYCSRAFQEKHWYVHRYVCQKGLAEDPILEDDNDPAWIDLPESYEPKACANVALPAYKVWAERPGADICIDIAHPNPFRRREELIRIRTKTLSPDFLRYCKWYSERLENRLYLSEFPSARDGRTLREKQAACVHARVGRVGGAKARIMRTRCRPRRVLPYDHAAHAGHTERGDLHGCREGAII
;
A
#
# COMPACT_ATOMS: atom_id res chain seq x y z
N MET A 1 12.83 -20.11 -10.76
CA MET A 1 11.76 -19.29 -11.37
C MET A 1 12.01 -17.83 -11.02
N GLY A 2 11.56 -16.87 -11.84
CA GLY A 2 11.69 -15.44 -11.52
C GLY A 2 10.77 -15.02 -10.37
N LYS A 3 11.21 -14.05 -9.56
CA LYS A 3 10.35 -13.37 -8.58
C LYS A 3 9.37 -12.46 -9.31
N ILE A 4 8.14 -12.40 -8.84
CA ILE A 4 7.08 -11.59 -9.46
C ILE A 4 6.86 -10.36 -8.59
N ILE A 5 7.11 -9.18 -9.14
CA ILE A 5 7.00 -7.91 -8.42
C ILE A 5 5.78 -7.15 -8.94
N HIS A 6 4.79 -6.95 -8.07
CA HIS A 6 3.62 -6.10 -8.31
C HIS A 6 3.98 -4.66 -7.90
N GLU A 7 4.27 -3.78 -8.86
CA GLU A 7 4.65 -2.39 -8.59
C GLU A 7 3.43 -1.50 -8.33
N VAL A 8 3.48 -0.74 -7.23
CA VAL A 8 2.49 0.28 -6.85
C VAL A 8 3.22 1.60 -6.61
N VAL A 9 2.78 2.66 -7.29
CA VAL A 9 3.44 3.98 -7.28
C VAL A 9 2.62 4.96 -6.43
N PHE A 10 3.23 5.47 -5.36
CA PHE A 10 2.65 6.44 -4.42
C PHE A 10 3.40 7.77 -4.50
N ASP A 11 3.10 8.59 -5.52
CA ASP A 11 3.61 9.96 -5.63
C ASP A 11 2.51 10.93 -5.15
N ILE A 12 2.48 11.23 -3.85
CA ILE A 12 1.53 12.18 -3.26
C ILE A 12 2.24 13.54 -3.11
N PRO A 13 1.82 14.62 -3.81
CA PRO A 13 2.35 15.96 -3.58
C PRO A 13 2.01 16.41 -2.15
N ARG A 14 3.01 16.90 -1.40
CA ARG A 14 2.86 17.22 0.03
C ARG A 14 1.89 18.37 0.25
N GLU A 15 1.89 19.32 -0.67
CA GLU A 15 1.00 20.47 -0.79
C GLU A 15 -0.46 20.12 -1.13
N HIS A 16 -0.74 18.86 -1.45
CA HIS A 16 -2.08 18.35 -1.77
C HIS A 16 -2.56 17.28 -0.77
N TYR A 17 -1.75 16.96 0.23
CA TYR A 17 -2.17 16.10 1.33
C TYR A 17 -3.22 16.80 2.19
N GLU A 18 -4.32 16.10 2.49
CA GLU A 18 -5.43 16.57 3.36
C GLU A 18 -6.15 17.87 2.91
N VAL A 19 -5.98 18.31 1.65
CA VAL A 19 -6.70 19.49 1.10
C VAL A 19 -8.21 19.27 1.00
N TYR A 20 -8.63 18.05 0.69
CA TYR A 20 -10.04 17.62 0.68
C TYR A 20 -10.17 16.25 1.34
N THR A 21 -11.34 15.96 1.89
CA THR A 21 -11.60 14.68 2.56
C THR A 21 -11.51 13.56 1.54
N HIS A 22 -10.72 12.54 1.84
CA HIS A 22 -10.48 11.37 0.98
C HIS A 22 -9.99 11.67 -0.46
N LEU A 23 -9.42 12.86 -0.74
CA LEU A 23 -8.85 13.24 -2.05
C LEU A 23 -7.93 12.17 -2.66
N THR A 24 -7.02 11.62 -1.86
CA THR A 24 -6.08 10.57 -2.27
C THR A 24 -6.78 9.30 -2.76
N ARG A 25 -7.93 8.93 -2.17
CA ARG A 25 -8.76 7.80 -2.64
C ARG A 25 -9.33 8.09 -4.03
N LEU A 26 -9.87 9.29 -4.25
CA LEU A 26 -10.40 9.71 -5.55
C LEU A 26 -9.30 9.78 -6.62
N VAL A 27 -8.11 10.26 -6.27
CA VAL A 27 -6.95 10.28 -7.18
C VAL A 27 -6.50 8.87 -7.56
N PHE A 28 -6.39 7.94 -6.61
CA PHE A 28 -6.06 6.54 -6.93
C PHE A 28 -7.16 5.84 -7.71
N LEU A 29 -8.43 6.13 -7.44
CA LEU A 29 -9.55 5.63 -8.24
C LEU A 29 -9.45 6.14 -9.68
N LYS A 30 -9.21 7.44 -9.90
CA LYS A 30 -8.99 7.99 -11.25
C LYS A 30 -7.75 7.39 -11.92
N GLN A 31 -6.66 7.14 -11.18
CA GLN A 31 -5.48 6.43 -11.71
C GLN A 31 -5.81 5.00 -12.16
N GLU A 32 -6.55 4.23 -11.36
CA GLU A 32 -6.92 2.84 -11.67
C GLU A 32 -7.88 2.71 -12.85
N LEU A 33 -8.69 3.74 -13.10
CA LEU A 33 -9.79 3.72 -14.07
C LEU A 33 -9.50 4.45 -15.39
N PHE A 34 -8.72 5.52 -15.38
CA PHE A 34 -8.62 6.44 -16.53
C PHE A 34 -7.33 6.29 -17.34
N TYR A 35 -6.30 5.62 -16.78
CA TYR A 35 -4.96 5.55 -17.36
C TYR A 35 -4.61 4.13 -17.78
N ASP A 36 -4.20 3.97 -19.03
CA ASP A 36 -3.76 2.69 -19.57
C ASP A 36 -2.40 2.28 -18.96
N TYR A 37 -2.28 1.04 -18.48
CA TYR A 37 -1.02 0.60 -17.86
C TYR A 37 0.17 0.67 -18.84
N ARG A 38 -0.09 0.61 -20.16
CA ARG A 38 0.93 0.60 -21.21
C ARG A 38 1.66 1.94 -21.31
N THR A 39 1.00 3.06 -21.00
CA THR A 39 1.60 4.40 -21.00
C THR A 39 2.47 4.69 -19.77
N GLY A 40 2.42 3.82 -18.75
CA GLY A 40 3.09 4.04 -17.47
C GLY A 40 2.23 4.84 -16.48
N PRO A 41 2.72 5.10 -15.25
CA PRO A 41 1.98 5.83 -14.23
C PRO A 41 1.74 7.29 -14.67
N PRO A 42 0.61 7.90 -14.29
CA PRO A 42 0.33 9.30 -14.58
C PRO A 42 1.34 10.22 -13.90
N ASN A 43 1.47 11.46 -14.41
CA ASN A 43 2.06 12.53 -13.61
C ASN A 43 1.09 12.86 -12.46
N TYR A 44 1.38 12.34 -11.27
CA TYR A 44 0.52 12.51 -10.11
C TYR A 44 0.32 13.97 -9.70
N ALA A 45 1.32 14.86 -9.84
CA ALA A 45 1.14 16.27 -9.53
C ALA A 45 0.02 16.88 -10.38
N HIS A 46 0.03 16.60 -11.69
CA HIS A 46 -1.03 17.02 -12.60
C HIS A 46 -2.39 16.36 -12.28
N LEU A 47 -2.40 15.06 -11.95
CA LEU A 47 -3.63 14.34 -11.59
C LEU A 47 -4.27 14.86 -10.29
N TYR A 48 -3.48 15.23 -9.28
CA TYR A 48 -3.97 15.89 -8.07
C TYR A 48 -4.53 17.28 -8.39
N GLN A 49 -3.80 18.10 -9.15
CA GLN A 49 -4.23 19.45 -9.56
C GLN A 49 -5.53 19.41 -10.39
N ASP A 50 -5.62 18.52 -11.37
CA ASP A 50 -6.84 18.27 -12.13
C ASP A 50 -8.00 17.85 -11.21
N THR A 51 -7.76 16.92 -10.28
CA THR A 51 -8.80 16.42 -9.36
C THR A 51 -9.30 17.53 -8.42
N ILE A 52 -8.38 18.35 -7.87
CA ILE A 52 -8.70 19.54 -7.08
C ILE A 52 -9.53 20.54 -7.88
N ARG A 53 -9.15 20.83 -9.13
CA ARG A 53 -9.92 21.70 -10.03
C ARG A 53 -11.32 21.16 -10.28
N TRP A 54 -11.47 19.86 -10.53
CA TRP A 54 -12.79 19.22 -10.70
C TRP A 54 -13.64 19.29 -9.42
N ILE A 55 -13.05 19.19 -8.22
CA ILE A 55 -13.76 19.38 -6.94
C ILE A 55 -14.31 20.80 -6.82
N HIS A 56 -13.47 21.80 -7.10
CA HIS A 56 -13.85 23.22 -7.07
C HIS A 56 -14.92 23.58 -8.12
N ASP A 57 -14.72 23.20 -9.38
CA ASP A 57 -15.59 23.61 -10.48
C ASP A 57 -16.94 22.87 -10.48
N TYR A 58 -16.97 21.68 -9.89
CA TYR A 58 -18.15 20.83 -9.76
C TYR A 58 -18.38 20.42 -8.30
N PRO A 59 -18.98 21.31 -7.46
CA PRO A 59 -19.40 20.95 -6.11
C PRO A 59 -20.52 19.88 -6.16
N TYR A 60 -20.78 19.23 -5.02
CA TYR A 60 -21.69 18.10 -4.89
C TYR A 60 -23.06 18.33 -5.56
N GLU A 61 -23.75 19.42 -5.22
CA GLU A 61 -25.07 19.78 -5.80
C GLU A 61 -25.05 19.89 -7.33
N ARG A 62 -23.94 20.38 -7.90
CA ARG A 62 -23.80 20.50 -9.36
C ARG A 62 -23.65 19.13 -10.00
N LEU A 63 -22.89 18.23 -9.39
CA LEU A 63 -22.74 16.85 -9.86
C LEU A 63 -24.05 16.06 -9.76
N LYS A 64 -24.75 16.17 -8.63
CA LYS A 64 -26.07 15.55 -8.39
C LYS A 64 -27.08 15.98 -9.46
N ARG A 65 -27.23 17.30 -9.67
CA ARG A 65 -28.07 17.85 -10.75
C ARG A 65 -27.59 17.43 -12.15
N GLY A 66 -26.28 17.29 -12.36
CA GLY A 66 -25.69 16.76 -13.59
C GLY A 66 -26.13 15.32 -13.86
N ALA A 67 -26.07 14.45 -12.84
CA ALA A 67 -26.54 13.06 -12.91
C ALA A 67 -28.05 12.97 -13.20
N GLU A 68 -28.88 13.75 -12.51
CA GLU A 68 -30.34 13.85 -12.78
C GLU A 68 -30.63 14.29 -14.22
N LEU A 69 -29.87 15.25 -14.74
CA LEU A 69 -29.99 15.74 -16.12
C LEU A 69 -29.33 14.81 -17.16
N ASN A 70 -28.77 13.68 -16.73
CA ASN A 70 -28.07 12.68 -17.54
C ASN A 70 -26.85 13.25 -18.29
N ASP A 71 -26.15 14.21 -17.68
CA ASP A 71 -24.88 14.74 -18.18
C ASP A 71 -23.76 13.72 -17.95
N GLY A 72 -23.19 13.19 -19.04
CA GLY A 72 -22.27 12.06 -18.98
C GLY A 72 -21.03 12.29 -18.09
N PRO A 73 -20.25 13.38 -18.30
CA PRO A 73 -19.08 13.68 -17.49
C PRO A 73 -19.40 13.91 -16.00
N GLN A 74 -20.43 14.70 -15.68
CA GLN A 74 -20.81 14.95 -14.29
C GLN A 74 -21.35 13.68 -13.61
N MET A 75 -22.12 12.86 -14.33
CA MET A 75 -22.64 11.60 -13.78
C MET A 75 -21.53 10.57 -13.50
N LEU A 76 -20.48 10.51 -14.33
CA LEU A 76 -19.30 9.68 -14.01
C LEU A 76 -18.57 10.21 -12.76
N GLU A 77 -18.27 11.50 -12.71
CA GLU A 77 -17.58 12.12 -11.56
C GLU A 77 -18.38 11.94 -10.26
N PHE A 78 -19.72 12.06 -10.32
CA PHE A 78 -20.63 11.80 -9.21
C PHE A 78 -20.46 10.37 -8.64
N CYS A 79 -20.52 9.35 -9.50
CA CYS A 79 -20.27 7.96 -9.08
C CYS A 79 -18.87 7.79 -8.45
N LEU A 80 -17.82 8.41 -9.03
CA LEU A 80 -16.46 8.27 -8.52
C LEU A 80 -16.26 8.94 -7.16
N ARG A 81 -16.91 10.08 -6.90
CA ARG A 81 -16.85 10.71 -5.58
C ARG A 81 -17.54 9.87 -4.51
N HIS A 82 -18.69 9.28 -4.82
CA HIS A 82 -19.37 8.34 -3.91
C HIS A 82 -18.53 7.08 -3.66
N PHE A 83 -17.82 6.54 -4.66
CA PHE A 83 -16.94 5.38 -4.47
C PHE A 83 -15.66 5.71 -3.67
N ALA A 84 -15.18 6.95 -3.74
CA ALA A 84 -14.01 7.41 -3.00
C ALA A 84 -14.34 7.99 -1.61
N ASP A 85 -15.63 8.21 -1.33
CA ASP A 85 -16.14 9.00 -0.19
C ASP A 85 -15.54 10.41 -0.12
N CYS A 86 -15.40 11.06 -1.29
CA CYS A 86 -14.68 12.32 -1.42
C CYS A 86 -15.65 13.49 -1.66
N GLU A 87 -15.73 14.42 -0.70
CA GLU A 87 -16.62 15.59 -0.74
C GLU A 87 -18.11 15.22 -0.93
N ILE A 88 -18.56 14.21 -0.18
CA ILE A 88 -19.96 13.75 -0.10
C ILE A 88 -20.57 14.23 1.23
N PRO A 89 -21.72 14.92 1.23
CA PRO A 89 -22.42 15.27 2.47
C PRO A 89 -22.94 14.01 3.18
N TRP A 90 -22.73 13.93 4.51
CA TRP A 90 -23.13 12.76 5.31
C TRP A 90 -24.66 12.56 5.38
N GLU A 91 -25.44 13.64 5.19
CA GLU A 91 -26.91 13.65 5.15
C GLU A 91 -27.48 13.05 3.85
N GLU A 92 -26.67 12.96 2.78
CA GLU A 92 -27.09 12.73 1.39
C GLU A 92 -26.99 11.25 0.94
N GLN A 93 -27.05 10.28 1.86
CA GLN A 93 -26.97 8.83 1.55
C GLN A 93 -28.26 8.25 0.91
N THR A 94 -28.85 8.98 -0.03
CA THR A 94 -30.10 8.60 -0.72
C THR A 94 -29.91 7.59 -1.85
N TYR A 95 -28.69 7.48 -2.40
CA TYR A 95 -28.36 6.60 -3.51
C TYR A 95 -27.83 5.24 -3.04
N SER A 96 -28.37 4.15 -3.58
CA SER A 96 -27.87 2.80 -3.34
C SER A 96 -26.72 2.44 -4.28
N ALA A 97 -25.95 1.40 -3.93
CA ALA A 97 -24.95 0.83 -4.83
C ALA A 97 -25.52 0.42 -6.20
N THR A 98 -26.80 0.03 -6.26
CA THR A 98 -27.48 -0.32 -7.51
C THR A 98 -27.63 0.89 -8.43
N ASP A 99 -27.97 2.06 -7.89
CA ASP A 99 -28.18 3.29 -8.66
C ASP A 99 -26.90 3.72 -9.38
N PHE A 100 -25.76 3.69 -8.67
CA PHE A 100 -24.46 3.98 -9.27
C PHE A 100 -24.07 2.95 -10.34
N ILE A 101 -24.34 1.66 -10.11
CA ILE A 101 -24.08 0.62 -11.12
C ILE A 101 -24.93 0.84 -12.37
N GLU A 102 -26.20 1.26 -12.24
CA GLU A 102 -27.03 1.59 -13.40
C GLU A 102 -26.55 2.83 -14.16
N MET A 103 -26.20 3.91 -13.45
CA MET A 103 -25.65 5.12 -14.06
C MET A 103 -24.40 4.77 -14.88
N LEU A 104 -23.50 3.95 -14.32
CA LEU A 104 -22.30 3.49 -15.02
C LEU A 104 -22.62 2.54 -16.18
N GLN A 105 -23.63 1.67 -16.09
CA GLN A 105 -24.08 0.85 -17.22
C GLN A 105 -24.66 1.69 -18.36
N ASP A 106 -25.41 2.75 -18.05
CA ASP A 106 -25.94 3.66 -19.06
C ASP A 106 -24.84 4.48 -19.74
N LEU A 107 -23.78 4.85 -19.02
CA LEU A 107 -22.55 5.47 -19.54
C LEU A 107 -21.69 4.51 -20.37
N ALA A 108 -21.48 3.28 -19.88
CA ALA A 108 -20.75 2.22 -20.57
C ALA A 108 -21.47 1.79 -21.86
N GLY A 109 -22.78 2.02 -21.94
CA GLY A 109 -23.60 1.60 -23.06
C GLY A 109 -23.96 0.11 -22.98
N ASP A 110 -25.05 -0.22 -23.65
CA ASP A 110 -25.58 -1.58 -23.61
C ASP A 110 -24.75 -2.53 -24.51
N TYR A 111 -23.89 -3.31 -23.87
CA TYR A 111 -23.14 -4.42 -24.47
C TYR A 111 -23.81 -5.78 -24.22
N GLY A 112 -25.07 -5.83 -23.78
CA GLY A 112 -25.73 -7.08 -23.36
C GLY A 112 -25.24 -7.65 -22.03
N VAL A 113 -24.34 -6.95 -21.33
CA VAL A 113 -23.76 -7.34 -20.02
C VAL A 113 -24.55 -6.76 -18.84
N SER A 114 -25.81 -6.34 -19.05
CA SER A 114 -26.75 -5.97 -17.99
C SER A 114 -27.15 -7.21 -17.16
N LEU A 115 -26.24 -7.65 -16.30
CA LEU A 115 -26.39 -8.79 -15.39
C LEU A 115 -27.34 -8.50 -14.23
N ILE A 116 -27.70 -7.22 -14.01
CA ILE A 116 -28.70 -6.78 -13.04
C ILE A 116 -29.98 -6.46 -13.81
N LYS A 117 -31.11 -7.01 -13.35
CA LYS A 117 -32.43 -6.59 -13.83
C LYS A 117 -32.68 -5.14 -13.38
N ARG A 118 -32.69 -4.20 -14.33
CA ARG A 118 -33.03 -2.78 -14.10
C ARG A 118 -34.42 -2.67 -13.44
N PRO A 119 -34.57 -2.19 -12.19
CA PRO A 119 -35.86 -2.03 -11.55
C PRO A 119 -36.76 -1.05 -12.32
N HIS A 120 -36.15 -0.03 -12.92
CA HIS A 120 -36.85 1.04 -13.66
C HIS A 120 -37.00 0.77 -15.17
N GLY A 121 -36.45 -0.34 -15.69
CA GLY A 121 -36.68 -0.87 -17.04
C GLY A 121 -36.23 -0.04 -18.24
N LYS A 122 -36.03 1.29 -18.12
CA LYS A 122 -35.77 2.20 -19.24
C LYS A 122 -34.31 2.69 -19.31
N ARG A 123 -33.81 2.73 -20.54
CA ARG A 123 -32.62 3.43 -21.07
C ARG A 123 -32.48 4.89 -20.62
N ARG A 124 -31.52 5.30 -19.77
CA ARG A 124 -31.19 6.74 -19.67
C ARG A 124 -30.58 7.25 -20.99
N ARG A 125 -31.03 8.40 -21.51
CA ARG A 125 -30.40 9.05 -22.69
C ARG A 125 -29.28 9.96 -22.21
N ILE A 126 -28.05 9.47 -22.28
CA ILE A 126 -26.85 10.19 -21.84
C ILE A 126 -26.52 11.34 -22.79
N LYS A 127 -26.30 12.53 -22.23
CA LYS A 127 -25.76 13.72 -22.92
C LYS A 127 -24.24 13.72 -22.85
N HIS A 128 -23.58 14.33 -23.83
CA HIS A 128 -22.11 14.42 -23.90
C HIS A 128 -21.41 13.04 -23.80
N HIS A 129 -22.08 12.00 -24.33
CA HIS A 129 -21.54 10.65 -24.40
C HIS A 129 -20.39 10.60 -25.42
N THR A 130 -19.24 10.08 -24.99
CA THR A 130 -18.03 9.96 -25.83
C THR A 130 -17.39 8.59 -25.65
N PRO A 131 -16.61 8.09 -26.63
CA PRO A 131 -15.94 6.80 -26.50
C PRO A 131 -15.00 6.71 -25.28
N VAL A 132 -14.31 7.81 -24.95
CA VAL A 132 -13.43 7.87 -23.77
C VAL A 132 -14.24 7.77 -22.46
N LEU A 133 -15.39 8.46 -22.39
CA LEU A 133 -16.30 8.35 -21.25
C LEU A 133 -16.86 6.93 -21.10
N GLN A 134 -17.23 6.30 -22.22
CA GLN A 134 -17.73 4.93 -22.29
C GLN A 134 -16.71 3.92 -21.75
N GLN A 135 -15.45 4.02 -22.18
CA GLN A 135 -14.36 3.16 -21.73
C GLN A 135 -14.03 3.34 -20.24
N ARG A 136 -14.06 4.58 -19.74
CA ARG A 136 -13.91 4.88 -18.31
C ARG A 136 -15.07 4.34 -17.47
N ALA A 137 -16.30 4.36 -18.00
CA ALA A 137 -17.46 3.78 -17.35
C ALA A 137 -17.41 2.24 -17.30
N LEU A 138 -16.94 1.58 -18.37
CA LEU A 138 -16.64 0.13 -18.35
C LEU A 138 -15.63 -0.21 -17.25
N ALA A 139 -14.54 0.57 -17.14
CA ALA A 139 -13.55 0.40 -16.08
C ALA A 139 -14.16 0.60 -14.68
N ALA A 140 -15.00 1.63 -14.49
CA ALA A 140 -15.70 1.88 -13.23
C ALA A 140 -16.69 0.76 -12.87
N CYS A 141 -17.44 0.23 -13.85
CA CYS A 141 -18.27 -0.97 -13.68
C CYS A 141 -17.44 -2.18 -13.26
N ALA A 142 -16.26 -2.37 -13.85
CA ALA A 142 -15.34 -3.44 -13.47
C ALA A 142 -14.85 -3.28 -12.02
N TRP A 143 -14.46 -2.06 -11.64
CA TRP A 143 -13.99 -1.73 -10.29
C TRP A 143 -15.05 -1.95 -9.22
N ILE A 144 -16.25 -1.37 -9.37
CA ILE A 144 -17.28 -1.47 -8.33
C ILE A 144 -17.73 -2.92 -8.11
N ASN A 145 -17.86 -3.71 -9.20
CA ASN A 145 -18.18 -5.13 -9.09
C ASN A 145 -17.03 -5.95 -8.49
N PHE A 146 -15.77 -5.54 -8.71
CA PHE A 146 -14.60 -6.19 -8.09
C PHE A 146 -14.55 -5.90 -6.59
N THR A 147 -14.72 -4.64 -6.16
CA THR A 147 -14.78 -4.26 -4.73
C THR A 147 -15.97 -4.92 -4.03
N SER A 148 -17.18 -4.83 -4.60
CA SER A 148 -18.40 -5.47 -4.08
C SER A 148 -18.39 -7.01 -4.07
N HIS A 149 -17.35 -7.65 -4.62
CA HIS A 149 -17.11 -9.08 -4.39
C HIS A 149 -16.48 -9.32 -3.00
N PHE A 150 -15.57 -8.46 -2.56
CA PHE A 150 -14.85 -8.58 -1.28
C PHE A 150 -15.67 -8.09 -0.09
N ASP A 151 -16.56 -7.13 -0.29
CA ASP A 151 -17.47 -6.60 0.75
C ASP A 151 -18.51 -7.64 1.24
N ARG A 152 -18.54 -8.85 0.66
CA ARG A 152 -19.49 -9.92 0.99
C ARG A 152 -18.88 -10.90 2.00
N PRO A 153 -19.68 -11.53 2.90
CA PRO A 153 -19.19 -12.46 3.92
C PRO A 153 -18.34 -13.65 3.42
N PHE A 154 -18.48 -14.03 2.14
CA PHE A 154 -17.71 -15.10 1.49
C PHE A 154 -16.84 -14.58 0.34
N GLY A 155 -16.55 -13.27 0.34
CA GLY A 155 -15.73 -12.60 -0.66
C GLY A 155 -14.36 -13.27 -0.81
N GLY A 156 -13.92 -13.42 -2.05
CA GLY A 156 -12.66 -14.07 -2.40
C GLY A 156 -12.66 -15.60 -2.40
N SER A 157 -13.70 -16.27 -1.86
CA SER A 157 -13.81 -17.74 -1.89
C SER A 157 -14.10 -18.29 -3.29
N PHE A 158 -13.62 -19.51 -3.59
CA PHE A 158 -13.89 -20.16 -4.88
C PHE A 158 -15.38 -20.26 -5.21
N TYR A 159 -16.21 -20.63 -4.22
CA TYR A 159 -17.66 -20.69 -4.38
C TYR A 159 -18.25 -19.33 -4.79
N ALA A 160 -17.84 -18.24 -4.14
CA ALA A 160 -18.32 -16.89 -4.47
C ALA A 160 -17.79 -16.36 -5.81
N ILE A 161 -16.70 -16.90 -6.35
CA ILE A 161 -16.18 -16.56 -7.68
C ILE A 161 -17.00 -17.25 -8.78
N LEU A 162 -17.29 -18.55 -8.62
CA LEU A 162 -18.02 -19.32 -9.63
C LEU A 162 -19.51 -18.99 -9.66
N ASN A 163 -20.12 -18.86 -8.48
CA ASN A 163 -21.57 -18.69 -8.33
C ASN A 163 -21.98 -17.23 -8.11
N GLY A 164 -21.07 -16.39 -7.59
CA GLY A 164 -21.35 -14.99 -7.31
C GLY A 164 -21.30 -14.12 -8.56
N LEU A 165 -22.34 -13.28 -8.72
CA LEU A 165 -22.42 -12.34 -9.84
C LEU A 165 -21.30 -11.29 -9.92
N PRO A 166 -20.82 -10.65 -8.82
CA PRO A 166 -19.93 -9.49 -8.92
C PRO A 166 -18.58 -9.80 -9.56
N MET A 167 -17.89 -10.88 -9.18
CA MET A 167 -16.58 -11.20 -9.77
C MET A 167 -16.69 -11.53 -11.27
N TYR A 168 -17.75 -12.25 -11.67
CA TYR A 168 -18.01 -12.50 -13.08
C TYR A 168 -18.34 -11.20 -13.83
N ALA A 169 -19.21 -10.35 -13.29
CA ALA A 169 -19.53 -9.04 -13.86
C ALA A 169 -18.28 -8.18 -14.03
N ALA A 170 -17.42 -8.11 -13.01
CA ALA A 170 -16.15 -7.40 -13.06
C ALA A 170 -15.26 -7.89 -14.20
N ALA A 171 -15.13 -9.22 -14.35
CA ALA A 171 -14.37 -9.84 -15.43
C ALA A 171 -14.99 -9.57 -16.82
N CYS A 172 -16.32 -9.57 -16.95
CA CYS A 172 -17.00 -9.21 -18.20
C CYS A 172 -16.75 -7.74 -18.61
N TYR A 173 -16.91 -6.79 -17.68
CA TYR A 173 -16.64 -5.37 -17.95
C TYR A 173 -15.16 -5.11 -18.27
N ALA A 174 -14.24 -5.78 -17.56
CA ALA A 174 -12.82 -5.72 -17.85
C ALA A 174 -12.46 -6.34 -19.23
N ASN A 175 -13.14 -7.41 -19.64
CA ASN A 175 -13.00 -8.00 -20.97
C ASN A 175 -13.56 -7.07 -22.07
N LEU A 176 -14.66 -6.35 -21.82
CA LEU A 176 -15.18 -5.34 -22.75
C LEU A 176 -14.23 -4.16 -22.92
N ALA A 177 -13.66 -3.63 -21.82
CA ALA A 177 -12.65 -2.58 -21.88
C ALA A 177 -11.42 -3.04 -22.70
N ALA A 178 -10.92 -4.25 -22.41
CA ALA A 178 -9.82 -4.87 -23.16
C ALA A 178 -10.12 -5.12 -24.64
N SER A 179 -11.38 -5.43 -25.00
CA SER A 179 -11.78 -5.58 -26.41
C SER A 179 -11.79 -4.26 -27.18
N GLY A 180 -11.96 -3.12 -26.49
CA GLY A 180 -11.84 -1.78 -27.05
C GLY A 180 -10.42 -1.20 -27.03
N ASP A 181 -9.40 -2.05 -26.81
CA ASP A 181 -7.99 -1.69 -26.57
C ASP A 181 -7.79 -0.64 -25.48
N PHE A 182 -8.66 -0.58 -24.46
CA PHE A 182 -8.46 0.23 -23.27
C PHE A 182 -8.08 -0.66 -22.09
N LEU A 183 -6.84 -0.53 -21.62
CA LEU A 183 -6.28 -1.40 -20.58
C LEU A 183 -5.92 -0.61 -19.30
N PRO A 184 -6.92 -0.08 -18.57
CA PRO A 184 -6.70 0.57 -17.29
C PRO A 184 -6.27 -0.44 -16.23
N THR A 185 -5.59 0.04 -15.17
CA THR A 185 -4.97 -0.84 -14.16
C THR A 185 -5.95 -1.83 -13.54
N ILE A 186 -7.22 -1.46 -13.37
CA ILE A 186 -8.26 -2.37 -12.85
C ILE A 186 -8.46 -3.65 -13.69
N VAL A 187 -8.32 -3.58 -15.03
CA VAL A 187 -8.45 -4.76 -15.91
C VAL A 187 -7.36 -5.78 -15.58
N ILE A 188 -6.12 -5.30 -15.46
CA ILE A 188 -4.97 -6.12 -15.09
C ILE A 188 -5.08 -6.62 -13.65
N ARG A 189 -5.57 -5.80 -12.72
CA ARG A 189 -5.80 -6.16 -11.31
C ARG A 189 -6.79 -7.33 -11.17
N ILE A 190 -7.93 -7.28 -11.88
CA ILE A 190 -8.93 -8.36 -11.93
C ILE A 190 -8.30 -9.63 -12.53
N ALA A 191 -7.61 -9.51 -13.66
CA ALA A 191 -7.00 -10.65 -14.33
C ALA A 191 -5.91 -11.34 -13.49
N ASN A 192 -5.03 -10.55 -12.86
CA ASN A 192 -4.02 -10.99 -11.89
C ASN A 192 -4.67 -11.80 -10.78
N TRP A 193 -5.70 -11.23 -10.15
CA TRP A 193 -6.38 -11.82 -9.02
C TRP A 193 -7.09 -13.13 -9.38
N LEU A 194 -7.71 -13.21 -10.56
CA LEU A 194 -8.30 -14.46 -11.06
C LEU A 194 -7.22 -15.50 -11.38
N CYS A 195 -6.09 -15.11 -11.98
CA CYS A 195 -4.97 -16.02 -12.26
C CYS A 195 -4.34 -16.64 -11.00
N THR A 196 -4.45 -15.98 -9.83
CA THR A 196 -3.98 -16.59 -8.56
C THR A 196 -4.70 -17.88 -8.19
N LEU A 197 -5.92 -18.12 -8.70
CA LEU A 197 -6.75 -19.25 -8.27
C LEU A 197 -6.06 -20.61 -8.47
N LYS A 198 -5.18 -20.70 -9.47
CA LYS A 198 -4.32 -21.87 -9.73
C LYS A 198 -3.32 -22.18 -8.61
N THR A 199 -2.92 -21.17 -7.84
CA THR A 199 -2.08 -21.31 -6.65
C THR A 199 -2.92 -21.47 -5.38
N ARG A 200 -4.09 -20.79 -5.29
CA ARG A 200 -4.99 -20.89 -4.12
C ARG A 200 -5.73 -22.23 -4.04
N TYR A 201 -6.07 -22.80 -5.19
CA TYR A 201 -6.88 -24.01 -5.35
C TYR A 201 -6.19 -24.94 -6.36
N PRO A 202 -5.34 -25.87 -5.90
CA PRO A 202 -4.60 -26.78 -6.79
C PRO A 202 -5.53 -27.52 -7.77
N GLY A 203 -5.15 -27.54 -9.05
CA GLY A 203 -5.95 -28.14 -10.13
C GLY A 203 -7.00 -27.22 -10.76
N VAL A 204 -7.30 -26.05 -10.17
CA VAL A 204 -8.21 -25.07 -10.77
C VAL A 204 -7.46 -24.18 -11.75
N ASP A 205 -7.93 -24.09 -13.00
CA ASP A 205 -7.58 -22.99 -13.90
C ASP A 205 -8.85 -22.22 -14.26
N ILE A 206 -8.91 -20.95 -13.84
CA ILE A 206 -10.08 -20.10 -14.09
C ILE A 206 -10.29 -19.85 -15.60
N ARG A 207 -9.22 -19.94 -16.41
CA ARG A 207 -9.30 -19.73 -17.86
C ARG A 207 -9.91 -20.91 -18.61
N THR A 208 -9.92 -22.11 -18.02
CA THR A 208 -10.58 -23.29 -18.59
C THR A 208 -11.97 -23.51 -17.98
N THR A 209 -12.30 -22.78 -16.92
CA THR A 209 -13.59 -22.87 -16.25
C THR A 209 -14.71 -22.27 -17.14
N PRO A 210 -15.89 -22.91 -17.24
CA PRO A 210 -17.04 -22.37 -17.96
C PRO A 210 -17.35 -20.92 -17.56
N ARG A 211 -17.93 -20.15 -18.48
CA ARG A 211 -18.16 -18.68 -18.40
C ARG A 211 -16.88 -17.84 -18.46
N PHE A 212 -15.81 -18.22 -17.77
CA PHE A 212 -14.56 -17.45 -17.74
C PHE A 212 -13.65 -17.71 -18.94
N CYS A 213 -13.73 -18.90 -19.56
CA CYS A 213 -12.98 -19.24 -20.77
C CYS A 213 -13.33 -18.39 -22.02
N GLU A 214 -14.53 -17.81 -22.05
CA GLU A 214 -15.00 -16.94 -23.13
C GLU A 214 -14.40 -15.52 -23.08
N LEU A 215 -13.85 -15.12 -21.92
CA LEU A 215 -13.31 -13.78 -21.66
C LEU A 215 -11.88 -13.61 -22.24
N LYS A 216 -11.75 -13.83 -23.56
CA LYS A 216 -10.45 -13.93 -24.24
C LYS A 216 -9.59 -12.66 -24.16
N HIS A 217 -10.21 -11.46 -24.16
CA HIS A 217 -9.47 -10.20 -24.23
C HIS A 217 -8.78 -9.85 -22.90
N ILE A 218 -9.43 -10.10 -21.75
CA ILE A 218 -8.80 -9.90 -20.44
C ILE A 218 -7.61 -10.87 -20.23
N TRP A 219 -7.69 -12.10 -20.73
CA TRP A 219 -6.57 -13.06 -20.67
C TRP A 219 -5.40 -12.64 -21.56
N LEU A 220 -5.66 -12.24 -22.81
CA LEU A 220 -4.64 -11.70 -23.72
C LEU A 220 -3.95 -10.45 -23.16
N ALA A 221 -4.72 -9.53 -22.58
CA ALA A 221 -4.18 -8.34 -21.92
C ALA A 221 -3.28 -8.69 -20.73
N TRP A 222 -3.67 -9.67 -19.92
CA TRP A 222 -2.87 -10.13 -18.79
C TRP A 222 -1.57 -10.83 -19.23
N ASP A 223 -1.62 -11.72 -20.22
CA ASP A 223 -0.42 -12.42 -20.69
C ASP A 223 0.59 -11.42 -21.29
N THR A 224 0.10 -10.43 -22.05
CA THR A 224 0.89 -9.31 -22.56
C THR A 224 1.51 -8.46 -21.43
N TYR A 225 0.73 -8.14 -20.40
CA TYR A 225 1.22 -7.43 -19.20
C TYR A 225 2.30 -8.25 -18.47
N TRP A 226 2.07 -9.54 -18.31
CA TRP A 226 2.93 -10.48 -17.59
C TRP A 226 4.32 -10.60 -18.23
N GLU A 227 4.37 -10.84 -19.54
CA GLU A 227 5.63 -10.87 -20.28
C GLU A 227 6.40 -9.55 -20.15
N ARG A 228 5.71 -8.42 -20.26
CA ARG A 228 6.31 -7.08 -20.12
C ARG A 228 6.87 -6.87 -18.72
N CYS A 229 6.21 -7.38 -17.69
CA CYS A 229 6.69 -7.33 -16.30
C CYS A 229 7.94 -8.18 -16.11
N ILE A 230 7.95 -9.44 -16.58
CA ILE A 230 9.13 -10.31 -16.49
C ILE A 230 10.32 -9.70 -17.24
N LYS A 231 10.13 -9.23 -18.49
CA LYS A 231 11.18 -8.58 -19.29
C LYS A 231 11.77 -7.36 -18.56
N ARG A 232 10.93 -6.53 -17.92
CA ARG A 232 11.36 -5.39 -17.09
C ARG A 232 12.12 -5.82 -15.82
N GLN A 233 11.59 -6.80 -15.07
CA GLN A 233 12.19 -7.30 -13.83
C GLN A 233 13.57 -7.93 -14.07
N ILE A 234 13.76 -8.67 -15.17
CA ILE A 234 15.07 -9.20 -15.56
C ILE A 234 16.04 -8.05 -15.86
N ALA A 235 15.66 -7.12 -16.74
CA ALA A 235 16.53 -5.99 -17.11
C ALA A 235 16.91 -5.11 -15.91
N GLU A 236 15.96 -4.86 -15.00
CA GLU A 236 16.21 -4.12 -13.77
C GLU A 236 17.10 -4.92 -12.80
N SER A 237 16.85 -6.21 -12.60
CA SER A 237 17.68 -7.07 -11.74
C SER A 237 19.13 -7.10 -12.24
N SER A 238 19.37 -7.24 -13.55
CA SER A 238 20.70 -7.15 -14.14
C SER A 238 21.34 -5.77 -13.93
N LYS A 239 20.60 -4.69 -14.14
CA LYS A 239 21.05 -3.30 -13.92
C LYS A 239 21.42 -3.04 -12.45
N VAL A 240 20.64 -3.56 -11.49
CA VAL A 240 20.89 -3.43 -10.06
C VAL A 240 22.08 -4.28 -9.63
N HIS A 241 22.18 -5.52 -10.13
CA HIS A 241 23.30 -6.42 -9.83
C HIS A 241 24.64 -5.86 -10.33
N ALA A 242 24.67 -5.30 -11.54
CA ALA A 242 25.88 -4.71 -12.14
C ALA A 242 26.40 -3.44 -11.46
N ALA A 243 25.62 -2.79 -10.58
CA ALA A 243 26.02 -1.59 -9.84
C ALA A 243 25.28 -1.51 -8.48
N ARG A 244 25.41 -2.57 -7.67
CA ARG A 244 24.64 -2.74 -6.43
C ARG A 244 24.81 -1.58 -5.46
N ASN A 245 26.04 -1.07 -5.30
CA ASN A 245 26.38 0.06 -4.44
C ASN A 245 25.71 1.39 -4.84
N VAL A 246 25.24 1.52 -6.09
CA VAL A 246 24.56 2.71 -6.63
C VAL A 246 23.05 2.60 -6.48
N TYR A 247 22.48 1.40 -6.67
CA TYR A 247 21.03 1.18 -6.67
C TYR A 247 20.46 0.66 -5.35
N CYS A 248 21.29 0.17 -4.42
CA CYS A 248 20.87 -0.24 -3.07
C CYS A 248 21.43 0.73 -2.03
N CYS A 249 20.64 1.08 -1.02
CA CYS A 249 21.15 1.81 0.12
C CYS A 249 22.05 0.89 0.94
N ASP A 250 23.24 1.35 1.30
CA ASP A 250 24.05 0.60 2.25
C ASP A 250 23.39 0.60 3.64
N GLY A 251 23.32 -0.58 4.27
CA GLY A 251 22.63 -0.79 5.55
C GLY A 251 21.09 -0.83 5.56
N CYS A 252 20.35 -0.74 4.44
CA CYS A 252 18.90 -1.05 4.44
C CYS A 252 18.32 -1.45 3.07
N ASP A 253 17.11 -2.02 3.07
CA ASP A 253 16.46 -2.61 1.88
C ASP A 253 15.90 -1.62 0.84
N ILE A 254 16.12 -0.32 1.01
CA ILE A 254 15.62 0.69 0.07
C ILE A 254 16.50 0.68 -1.17
N ARG A 255 15.86 0.68 -2.34
CA ARG A 255 16.53 0.77 -3.63
C ARG A 255 16.15 2.05 -4.37
N ALA A 256 17.03 2.46 -5.26
CA ALA A 256 16.89 3.59 -6.15
C ALA A 256 16.54 3.11 -7.56
N MET A 257 15.64 3.81 -8.25
CA MET A 257 15.31 3.50 -9.64
C MET A 257 16.31 4.14 -10.63
N HIS A 258 17.04 5.17 -10.18
CA HIS A 258 18.03 5.93 -10.95
C HIS A 258 19.30 6.19 -10.13
N LYS A 259 20.47 6.27 -10.80
CA LYS A 259 21.79 6.38 -10.15
C LYS A 259 21.92 7.53 -9.14
N ASN A 260 21.17 8.62 -9.36
CA ASN A 260 21.30 9.85 -8.59
C ASN A 260 20.24 10.00 -7.47
N ALA A 261 19.41 8.98 -7.21
CA ALA A 261 18.35 9.06 -6.19
C ALA A 261 18.88 8.94 -4.75
N PHE A 262 20.11 8.42 -4.58
CA PHE A 262 20.80 8.31 -3.29
C PHE A 262 22.01 9.25 -3.20
N ARG A 263 22.43 9.56 -1.97
CA ARG A 263 23.63 10.36 -1.71
C ARG A 263 24.84 9.44 -1.66
N ALA A 264 25.81 9.63 -2.56
CA ALA A 264 27.09 8.93 -2.52
C ALA A 264 27.93 9.36 -1.30
N CYS A 265 28.84 8.50 -0.84
CA CYS A 265 29.85 8.88 0.14
C CYS A 265 30.80 9.97 -0.42
N SER A 266 30.98 11.06 0.32
CA SER A 266 31.80 12.21 -0.08
C SER A 266 33.31 12.02 0.10
N GLY A 267 33.76 10.87 0.63
CA GLY A 267 35.17 10.58 0.88
C GLY A 267 35.91 9.89 -0.28
N ASN A 268 37.13 9.44 0.01
CA ASN A 268 38.11 8.96 -0.96
C ASN A 268 37.97 7.48 -1.35
N CYS A 269 36.88 6.81 -0.97
CA CYS A 269 36.60 5.44 -1.43
C CYS A 269 36.47 5.39 -2.98
N PRO A 270 36.93 4.30 -3.64
CA PRO A 270 36.86 4.15 -5.09
C PRO A 270 35.43 4.26 -5.65
N PRO A 271 35.20 4.87 -6.83
CA PRO A 271 33.87 5.03 -7.40
C PRO A 271 33.06 3.73 -7.55
N GLU A 272 33.75 2.62 -7.79
CA GLU A 272 33.18 1.30 -8.06
C GLU A 272 32.52 0.70 -6.82
N THR A 273 33.11 0.93 -5.63
CA THR A 273 32.63 0.41 -4.34
C THR A 273 32.07 1.51 -3.43
N LYS A 274 32.08 2.78 -3.88
CA LYS A 274 31.52 3.93 -3.18
C LYS A 274 30.07 3.67 -2.73
N PRO A 275 29.78 3.61 -1.43
CA PRO A 275 28.44 3.32 -0.94
C PRO A 275 27.52 4.53 -1.11
N HIS A 276 26.25 4.24 -1.38
CA HIS A 276 25.19 5.24 -1.50
C HIS A 276 24.14 5.06 -0.40
N TYR A 277 23.59 6.18 0.06
CA TYR A 277 22.69 6.21 1.20
C TYR A 277 21.37 6.90 0.86
N CYS A 278 20.26 6.30 1.31
CA CYS A 278 18.93 6.91 1.22
C CYS A 278 18.78 8.16 2.10
N SER A 279 19.58 8.29 3.17
CA SER A 279 19.48 9.39 4.14
C SER A 279 20.79 9.61 4.88
N ARG A 280 20.98 10.82 5.42
CA ARG A 280 22.17 11.20 6.21
C ARG A 280 22.35 10.33 7.45
N ALA A 281 21.26 9.99 8.15
CA ALA A 281 21.31 9.14 9.34
C ALA A 281 21.87 7.73 9.05
N PHE A 282 21.61 7.17 7.86
CA PHE A 282 22.20 5.89 7.44
C PHE A 282 23.67 6.02 7.04
N GLN A 283 24.08 7.14 6.45
CA GLN A 283 25.49 7.44 6.20
C GLN A 283 26.28 7.56 7.51
N GLU A 284 25.78 8.32 8.48
CA GLU A 284 26.39 8.49 9.81
C GLU A 284 26.46 7.16 10.57
N LYS A 285 25.43 6.31 10.43
CA LYS A 285 25.42 4.97 11.01
C LYS A 285 26.42 4.03 10.33
N HIS A 286 26.50 4.00 9.00
CA HIS A 286 27.44 3.14 8.28
C HIS A 286 28.90 3.61 8.40
N TRP A 287 29.13 4.89 8.71
CA TRP A 287 30.47 5.47 8.86
C TRP A 287 31.37 4.72 9.85
N TYR A 288 30.82 4.14 10.92
CA TYR A 288 31.60 3.41 11.93
C TYR A 288 32.42 2.25 11.35
N VAL A 289 31.87 1.53 10.36
CA VAL A 289 32.55 0.46 9.63
C VAL A 289 33.25 1.01 8.38
N HIS A 290 32.55 1.82 7.57
CA HIS A 290 33.08 2.31 6.29
C HIS A 290 34.29 3.26 6.41
N ARG A 291 34.49 3.92 7.56
CA ARG A 291 35.56 4.93 7.76
C ARG A 291 36.95 4.46 7.35
N TYR A 292 37.30 3.20 7.63
CA TYR A 292 38.65 2.68 7.35
C TYR A 292 38.91 2.60 5.85
N VAL A 293 38.05 1.86 5.14
CA VAL A 293 38.03 1.75 3.68
C VAL A 293 38.01 3.14 3.02
N CYS A 294 37.17 4.04 3.53
CA CYS A 294 37.01 5.40 3.00
C CYS A 294 38.25 6.29 3.18
N GLN A 295 38.94 6.20 4.32
CA GLN A 295 40.16 6.96 4.59
C GLN A 295 41.38 6.41 3.85
N LYS A 296 41.44 5.08 3.68
CA LYS A 296 42.55 4.39 3.02
C LYS A 296 42.40 4.31 1.49
N GLY A 297 41.21 4.61 0.95
CA GLY A 297 40.93 4.51 -0.49
C GLY A 297 40.89 3.07 -1.00
N LEU A 298 40.59 2.11 -0.13
CA LEU A 298 40.55 0.69 -0.48
C LEU A 298 39.26 0.38 -1.24
N ALA A 299 39.32 -0.58 -2.18
CA ALA A 299 38.14 -1.05 -2.89
C ALA A 299 37.24 -1.88 -1.97
N GLU A 300 37.83 -2.81 -1.23
CA GLU A 300 37.14 -3.73 -0.31
C GLU A 300 37.67 -3.52 1.11
N ASP A 301 36.88 -3.94 2.10
CA ASP A 301 37.34 -3.97 3.49
C ASP A 301 38.26 -5.19 3.69
N PRO A 302 39.54 -5.02 4.09
CA PRO A 302 40.39 -6.17 4.37
C PRO A 302 39.94 -6.95 5.62
N ILE A 303 39.05 -6.39 6.44
CA ILE A 303 38.49 -7.02 7.64
C ILE A 303 37.26 -7.86 7.22
N LEU A 304 37.50 -9.01 6.60
CA LEU A 304 36.45 -9.97 6.20
C LEU A 304 36.42 -11.27 7.02
N GLU A 305 37.48 -11.57 7.76
CA GLU A 305 37.54 -12.70 8.69
C GLU A 305 37.99 -12.19 10.06
N ASP A 306 37.19 -12.49 11.10
CA ASP A 306 37.55 -12.30 12.51
C ASP A 306 38.66 -13.31 12.85
N ASP A 307 39.89 -12.81 12.93
CA ASP A 307 41.08 -13.58 13.25
C ASP A 307 41.25 -13.84 14.77
N ASN A 308 40.28 -13.40 15.59
CA ASN A 308 40.34 -13.38 17.05
C ASN A 308 41.57 -12.64 17.61
N ASP A 309 42.20 -11.70 16.88
CA ASP A 309 43.33 -10.94 17.39
C ASP A 309 42.90 -10.03 18.56
N PRO A 310 43.36 -10.30 19.81
CA PRO A 310 42.95 -9.55 21.00
C PRO A 310 43.48 -8.11 21.03
N ALA A 311 44.27 -7.68 20.04
CA ALA A 311 44.63 -6.27 19.85
C ALA A 311 43.46 -5.44 19.28
N TRP A 312 42.47 -6.06 18.62
CA TRP A 312 41.27 -5.36 18.18
C TRP A 312 40.29 -5.20 19.34
N ILE A 313 39.87 -3.95 19.57
CA ILE A 313 38.80 -3.66 20.51
C ILE A 313 37.48 -3.94 19.78
N ASP A 314 36.94 -5.14 19.99
CA ASP A 314 35.52 -5.42 19.79
C ASP A 314 34.72 -4.35 20.54
N LEU A 315 34.16 -3.39 19.78
CA LEU A 315 33.29 -2.39 20.37
C LEU A 315 32.03 -3.12 20.85
N PRO A 316 31.73 -3.14 22.17
CA PRO A 316 30.58 -3.86 22.71
C PRO A 316 29.24 -3.23 22.31
N GLU A 317 29.28 -2.10 21.59
CA GLU A 317 28.18 -1.60 20.79
C GLU A 317 27.99 -2.50 19.56
N SER A 318 27.29 -3.61 19.74
CA SER A 318 26.78 -4.39 18.62
C SER A 318 26.05 -3.46 17.66
N TYR A 319 26.40 -3.52 16.37
CA TYR A 319 25.82 -2.68 15.32
C TYR A 319 24.38 -3.08 14.97
N GLU A 320 23.55 -3.39 15.96
CA GLU A 320 22.13 -3.59 15.73
C GLU A 320 21.52 -2.25 15.25
N PRO A 321 20.98 -2.18 14.01
CA PRO A 321 20.07 -1.10 13.69
C PRO A 321 18.89 -1.26 14.65
N LYS A 322 18.73 -0.33 15.59
CA LYS A 322 17.59 -0.30 16.52
C LYS A 322 16.32 -0.51 15.70
N ALA A 323 15.81 -1.74 15.73
CA ALA A 323 14.66 -2.14 14.94
C ALA A 323 13.51 -1.19 15.28
N CYS A 324 12.81 -0.67 14.28
CA CYS A 324 11.96 0.52 14.39
C CYS A 324 11.04 0.42 15.63
N ALA A 325 11.40 1.12 16.71
CA ALA A 325 11.17 0.61 18.06
C ALA A 325 9.77 0.93 18.61
N ASN A 326 8.73 0.35 18.01
CA ASN A 326 7.31 0.61 18.31
C ASN A 326 6.85 2.09 18.16
N VAL A 327 7.72 2.99 17.71
CA VAL A 327 7.43 4.44 17.66
C VAL A 327 6.53 4.75 16.48
N ALA A 328 5.43 5.47 16.73
CA ALA A 328 4.63 6.09 15.68
C ALA A 328 5.50 7.05 14.87
N LEU A 329 5.56 6.87 13.55
CA LEU A 329 6.39 7.72 12.70
C LEU A 329 5.87 9.17 12.73
N PRO A 330 6.65 10.17 13.17
CA PRO A 330 6.16 11.54 13.26
C PRO A 330 5.97 12.12 11.85
N ALA A 331 4.95 12.97 11.67
CA ALA A 331 4.50 13.44 10.36
C ALA A 331 5.62 14.07 9.49
N TYR A 332 6.59 14.76 10.11
CA TYR A 332 7.74 15.34 9.37
C TYR A 332 8.67 14.30 8.73
N LYS A 333 8.63 13.03 9.18
CA LYS A 333 9.36 11.90 8.58
C LYS A 333 8.55 11.14 7.54
N VAL A 334 7.29 11.48 7.27
CA VAL A 334 6.51 10.84 6.19
C VAL A 334 7.04 11.27 4.82
N TRP A 335 7.42 12.54 4.69
CA TRP A 335 7.78 13.18 3.42
C TRP A 335 9.29 13.21 3.17
N ALA A 336 9.70 13.09 1.92
CA ALA A 336 11.09 13.19 1.52
C ALA A 336 11.64 14.61 1.73
N GLU A 337 12.85 14.75 2.30
CA GLU A 337 13.59 16.03 2.38
C GLU A 337 13.83 16.67 1.00
N ARG A 338 13.96 15.82 -0.02
CA ARG A 338 14.23 16.19 -1.42
C ARG A 338 13.26 15.41 -2.31
N PRO A 339 12.08 15.96 -2.64
CA PRO A 339 11.16 15.31 -3.56
C PRO A 339 11.81 15.11 -4.95
N GLY A 340 11.43 14.04 -5.63
CA GLY A 340 11.96 13.67 -6.96
C GLY A 340 12.97 12.51 -6.95
N ALA A 341 13.50 12.12 -5.78
CA ALA A 341 14.30 10.91 -5.65
C ALA A 341 13.41 9.66 -5.79
N ASP A 342 13.44 9.01 -6.96
CA ASP A 342 12.64 7.82 -7.26
C ASP A 342 13.22 6.58 -6.55
N ILE A 343 12.59 6.21 -5.44
CA ILE A 343 13.01 5.14 -4.53
C ILE A 343 11.90 4.11 -4.34
N CYS A 344 12.28 2.90 -3.96
CA CYS A 344 11.32 1.83 -3.68
C CYS A 344 11.78 0.89 -2.57
N ILE A 345 10.81 0.15 -2.03
CA ILE A 345 11.03 -1.00 -1.14
C ILE A 345 10.15 -2.15 -1.63
N ASP A 346 10.67 -3.38 -1.59
CA ASP A 346 9.85 -4.58 -1.77
C ASP A 346 9.40 -5.08 -0.40
N ILE A 347 8.11 -5.42 -0.29
CA ILE A 347 7.51 -6.15 0.83
C ILE A 347 6.98 -7.50 0.33
N ALA A 348 6.83 -8.48 1.21
CA ALA A 348 6.11 -9.70 0.88
C ALA A 348 4.65 -9.37 0.51
N HIS A 349 4.03 -10.19 -0.34
CA HIS A 349 2.60 -10.02 -0.60
C HIS A 349 1.81 -10.51 0.64
N PRO A 350 0.97 -9.66 1.27
CA PRO A 350 0.29 -9.98 2.54
C PRO A 350 -0.85 -11.01 2.42
N ASN A 351 -0.92 -11.75 1.31
CA ASN A 351 -1.95 -12.75 1.06
C ASN A 351 -1.29 -14.14 1.17
N PRO A 352 -1.69 -14.99 2.13
CA PRO A 352 -1.03 -16.26 2.41
C PRO A 352 -1.15 -17.28 1.26
N PHE A 353 -2.05 -17.04 0.30
CA PHE A 353 -2.26 -17.90 -0.87
C PHE A 353 -1.47 -17.45 -2.13
N ARG A 354 -0.68 -16.37 -2.02
CA ARG A 354 0.33 -15.98 -3.01
C ARG A 354 1.62 -16.75 -2.73
N ARG A 355 2.49 -16.90 -3.73
CA ARG A 355 3.81 -17.52 -3.50
C ARG A 355 4.69 -16.57 -2.69
N ARG A 356 5.60 -17.09 -1.87
CA ARG A 356 6.53 -16.27 -1.06
C ARG A 356 7.50 -15.44 -1.92
N GLU A 357 7.67 -15.82 -3.18
CA GLU A 357 8.46 -15.11 -4.19
C GLU A 357 7.67 -14.00 -4.91
N GLU A 358 6.38 -13.83 -4.61
CA GLU A 358 5.59 -12.67 -5.04
C GLU A 358 5.76 -11.53 -4.05
N LEU A 359 6.24 -10.39 -4.57
CA LEU A 359 6.52 -9.18 -3.79
C LEU A 359 5.61 -8.05 -4.25
N ILE A 360 5.25 -7.16 -3.33
CA ILE A 360 4.69 -5.85 -3.66
C ILE A 360 5.82 -4.84 -3.56
N ARG A 361 6.03 -4.07 -4.63
CA ARG A 361 6.97 -2.95 -4.63
C ARG A 361 6.22 -1.66 -4.39
N ILE A 362 6.53 -1.00 -3.28
CA ILE A 362 6.08 0.36 -3.00
C ILE A 362 7.15 1.30 -3.57
N ARG A 363 6.79 2.06 -4.60
CA ARG A 363 7.66 3.03 -5.29
C ARG A 363 7.13 4.44 -5.08
N THR A 364 8.02 5.42 -4.91
CA THR A 364 7.66 6.81 -4.60
C THR A 364 8.78 7.79 -4.94
N LYS A 365 8.39 9.04 -5.20
CA LYS A 365 9.26 10.21 -5.33
C LYS A 365 9.00 11.27 -4.24
N THR A 366 7.97 11.10 -3.41
CA THR A 366 7.54 12.12 -2.44
C THR A 366 7.55 11.64 -0.99
N LEU A 367 7.41 10.33 -0.76
CA LEU A 367 7.49 9.73 0.57
C LEU A 367 8.96 9.46 0.95
N SER A 368 9.24 9.49 2.25
CA SER A 368 10.60 9.39 2.76
C SER A 368 11.12 7.95 2.85
N PRO A 369 12.45 7.77 2.90
CA PRO A 369 13.06 6.51 3.30
C PRO A 369 12.61 5.97 4.67
N ASP A 370 12.35 6.84 5.65
CA ASP A 370 11.82 6.43 6.96
C ASP A 370 10.41 5.87 6.85
N PHE A 371 9.56 6.46 5.99
CA PHE A 371 8.20 5.98 5.75
C PHE A 371 8.21 4.61 5.06
N LEU A 372 9.03 4.41 4.03
CA LEU A 372 9.14 3.09 3.36
C LEU A 372 9.59 1.98 4.31
N ARG A 373 10.57 2.25 5.20
CA ARG A 373 10.97 1.32 6.27
C ARG A 373 9.82 1.02 7.23
N TYR A 374 9.08 2.05 7.64
CA TYR A 374 7.92 1.90 8.52
C TYR A 374 6.84 1.02 7.86
N CYS A 375 6.54 1.23 6.57
CA CYS A 375 5.62 0.38 5.81
C CYS A 375 6.06 -1.09 5.80
N LYS A 376 7.33 -1.38 5.47
CA LYS A 376 7.85 -2.76 5.48
C LYS A 376 7.73 -3.41 6.85
N TRP A 377 8.23 -2.74 7.90
CA TRP A 377 8.13 -3.22 9.29
C TRP A 377 6.68 -3.46 9.72
N TYR A 378 5.76 -2.57 9.32
CA TYR A 378 4.34 -2.69 9.65
C TYR A 378 3.69 -3.87 8.93
N SER A 379 3.99 -4.09 7.64
CA SER A 379 3.54 -5.25 6.87
C SER A 379 4.06 -6.56 7.48
N GLU A 380 5.36 -6.66 7.75
CA GLU A 380 5.97 -7.83 8.39
C GLU A 380 5.36 -8.10 9.78
N ARG A 381 5.05 -7.04 10.54
CA ARG A 381 4.38 -7.17 11.84
C ARG A 381 2.93 -7.63 11.71
N LEU A 382 2.19 -7.18 10.69
CA LEU A 382 0.82 -7.64 10.43
C LEU A 382 0.80 -9.12 10.02
N GLU A 383 1.72 -9.56 9.15
CA GLU A 383 1.89 -10.96 8.80
C GLU A 383 2.12 -11.82 10.06
N ASN A 384 3.10 -11.44 10.89
CA ASN A 384 3.37 -12.14 12.16
C ASN A 384 2.18 -12.13 13.13
N ARG A 385 1.31 -11.10 13.12
CA ARG A 385 0.08 -11.06 13.94
C ARG A 385 -1.01 -11.99 13.40
N LEU A 386 -1.17 -12.10 12.09
CA LEU A 386 -2.17 -12.98 11.46
C LEU A 386 -1.89 -14.46 11.75
N TYR A 387 -0.65 -14.83 12.04
CA TYR A 387 -0.25 -16.17 12.47
C TYR A 387 -0.20 -16.37 14.00
N LEU A 388 -0.48 -15.33 14.80
CA LEU A 388 -0.51 -15.39 16.27
C LEU A 388 -1.94 -15.58 16.82
N SER A 389 -2.74 -16.44 16.18
CA SER A 389 -4.06 -16.85 16.67
C SER A 389 -4.02 -17.75 17.92
N GLU A 390 -2.87 -17.90 18.58
CA GLU A 390 -2.66 -18.61 19.85
C GLU A 390 -2.37 -17.65 21.03
N PHE A 391 -3.09 -16.53 21.11
CA PHE A 391 -3.21 -15.79 22.38
C PHE A 391 -4.67 -15.70 22.80
N PRO A 392 -5.03 -16.14 24.03
CA PRO A 392 -6.41 -16.11 24.52
C PRO A 392 -6.99 -14.69 24.45
N SER A 393 -8.26 -14.59 24.08
CA SER A 393 -8.97 -13.31 24.00
C SER A 393 -8.80 -12.51 25.30
N ALA A 394 -8.52 -11.21 25.18
CA ALA A 394 -8.36 -10.29 26.31
C ALA A 394 -9.70 -9.96 27.02
N ARG A 395 -10.40 -10.99 27.51
CA ARG A 395 -11.55 -10.91 28.42
C ARG A 395 -11.20 -11.21 29.87
N ASP A 396 -10.09 -11.89 30.13
CA ASP A 396 -9.57 -12.02 31.50
C ASP A 396 -8.81 -10.75 31.91
N GLY A 397 -9.49 -9.87 32.63
CA GLY A 397 -8.96 -8.64 33.22
C GLY A 397 -7.94 -8.83 34.34
N ARG A 398 -7.06 -9.84 34.24
CA ARG A 398 -5.91 -10.00 35.13
C ARG A 398 -4.75 -9.22 34.53
N THR A 399 -4.31 -8.19 35.26
CA THR A 399 -3.15 -7.38 34.92
C THR A 399 -1.95 -8.26 34.53
N LEU A 400 -1.64 -8.30 33.24
CA LEU A 400 -0.39 -8.86 32.73
C LEU A 400 0.74 -8.02 33.32
N ARG A 401 1.34 -8.52 34.40
CA ARG A 401 2.67 -8.04 34.81
C ARG A 401 3.60 -8.32 33.65
N GLU A 402 4.08 -7.26 33.01
CA GLU A 402 5.23 -7.34 32.14
C GLU A 402 6.34 -8.09 32.91
N LYS A 403 6.68 -9.28 32.43
CA LYS A 403 7.94 -9.90 32.81
C LYS A 403 9.03 -9.05 32.18
N GLN A 404 9.48 -8.02 32.90
CA GLN A 404 10.75 -7.37 32.62
C GLN A 404 11.78 -8.49 32.49
N ALA A 405 12.34 -8.65 31.28
CA ALA A 405 13.45 -9.55 31.07
C ALA A 405 14.56 -9.14 32.06
N ALA A 406 15.06 -10.08 32.85
CA ALA A 406 16.13 -9.79 33.78
C ALA A 406 17.36 -9.38 32.97
N CYS A 407 17.68 -8.08 32.96
CA CYS A 407 18.87 -7.58 32.30
C CYS A 407 20.09 -8.03 33.10
N VAL A 408 20.69 -9.15 32.68
CA VAL A 408 21.88 -9.71 33.33
C VAL A 408 23.09 -8.90 32.86
N HIS A 409 23.43 -7.86 33.62
CA HIS A 409 24.73 -7.21 33.47
C HIS A 409 25.82 -8.13 34.00
N ALA A 410 26.56 -8.77 33.10
CA ALA A 410 27.81 -9.43 33.45
C ALA A 410 28.80 -8.38 33.99
N ARG A 411 29.26 -8.56 35.23
CA ARG A 411 30.44 -7.86 35.74
C ARG A 411 31.65 -8.74 35.52
N VAL A 412 32.72 -8.15 34.98
CA VAL A 412 34.04 -8.78 34.94
C VAL A 412 34.50 -9.04 36.38
N GLY A 413 34.50 -10.30 36.79
CA GLY A 413 35.03 -10.72 38.08
C GLY A 413 36.54 -10.79 38.01
N ARG A 414 37.24 -10.06 38.90
CA ARG A 414 38.65 -10.37 39.16
C ARG A 414 38.74 -11.75 39.82
N VAL A 415 39.75 -12.52 39.42
CA VAL A 415 40.06 -13.84 39.99
C VAL A 415 40.38 -13.69 41.49
N GLY A 416 39.62 -14.37 42.35
CA GLY A 416 39.83 -14.34 43.81
C GLY A 416 38.50 -14.48 44.57
N GLY A 417 38.26 -15.65 45.17
CA GLY A 417 36.93 -16.10 45.56
C GLY A 417 36.15 -15.29 46.61
N ALA A 418 34.82 -15.29 46.47
CA ALA A 418 33.84 -15.40 47.56
C ALA A 418 32.43 -15.65 46.99
N LYS A 419 31.56 -16.33 47.76
CA LYS A 419 30.21 -16.72 47.34
C LYS A 419 29.31 -15.51 47.04
N ALA A 420 28.64 -15.51 45.88
CA ALA A 420 27.66 -14.48 45.53
C ALA A 420 26.40 -14.56 46.41
N ARG A 421 26.00 -13.41 46.99
CA ARG A 421 24.77 -13.28 47.79
C ARG A 421 23.71 -12.51 47.00
N ILE A 422 22.61 -13.17 46.63
CA ILE A 422 21.49 -12.52 45.93
C ILE A 422 20.72 -11.64 46.92
N MET A 423 20.93 -10.33 46.87
CA MET A 423 20.04 -9.36 47.52
C MET A 423 18.96 -8.87 46.55
N ARG A 424 17.70 -9.15 46.86
CA ARG A 424 16.53 -8.61 46.15
C ARG A 424 16.11 -7.28 46.78
N THR A 425 16.66 -6.16 46.31
CA THR A 425 16.14 -4.82 46.65
C THR A 425 14.81 -4.56 45.93
N ARG A 426 13.73 -4.40 46.69
CA ARG A 426 12.42 -3.98 46.15
C ARG A 426 12.40 -2.45 45.98
N CYS A 427 12.53 -1.96 44.75
CA CYS A 427 12.13 -0.59 44.45
C CYS A 427 10.60 -0.46 44.56
N ARG A 428 10.10 0.43 45.42
CA ARG A 428 8.69 0.84 45.43
C ARG A 428 8.47 1.87 44.31
N PRO A 429 7.44 1.74 43.45
CA PRO A 429 7.08 2.81 42.53
C PRO A 429 6.57 4.03 43.31
N ARG A 430 6.97 5.24 42.89
CA ARG A 430 6.36 6.49 43.36
C ARG A 430 4.89 6.51 42.90
N ARG A 431 3.96 6.80 43.82
CA ARG A 431 2.60 7.22 43.43
C ARG A 431 2.70 8.58 42.76
N VAL A 432 2.21 8.69 41.53
CA VAL A 432 1.86 9.98 40.93
C VAL A 432 0.47 10.34 41.43
N LEU A 433 0.30 11.54 41.97
CA LEU A 433 -1.02 12.08 42.33
C LEU A 433 -1.70 12.61 41.06
N PRO A 434 -3.02 12.40 40.87
CA PRO A 434 -3.75 13.08 39.82
C PRO A 434 -3.81 14.59 40.08
N TYR A 435 -3.79 15.38 39.03
CA TYR A 435 -4.01 16.83 39.09
C TYR A 435 -5.51 17.11 39.09
N ASP A 436 -5.98 17.93 40.03
CA ASP A 436 -7.37 18.39 40.06
C ASP A 436 -7.62 19.47 38.99
N HIS A 437 -8.77 19.39 38.33
CA HIS A 437 -9.39 20.53 37.65
C HIS A 437 -10.88 20.59 37.98
N ALA A 438 -11.24 21.54 38.86
CA ALA A 438 -12.60 22.06 38.96
C ALA A 438 -12.97 22.70 37.60
N ALA A 439 -14.05 22.30 36.94
CA ALA A 439 -15.46 22.53 37.27
C ALA A 439 -15.91 24.00 37.03
N HIS A 440 -16.62 24.20 35.92
CA HIS A 440 -17.72 25.15 35.82
C HIS A 440 -18.89 24.46 35.09
N ALA A 441 -20.11 24.72 35.54
CA ALA A 441 -21.29 23.94 35.18
C ALA A 441 -22.45 24.79 34.65
N GLY A 442 -23.35 24.12 33.92
CA GLY A 442 -24.65 24.58 33.39
C GLY A 442 -25.07 23.60 32.29
N HIS A 443 -25.91 22.57 32.54
CA HIS A 443 -27.39 22.62 32.58
C HIS A 443 -27.97 23.44 31.39
N THR A 444 -28.90 22.96 30.54
CA THR A 444 -29.72 21.71 30.50
C THR A 444 -30.27 21.50 29.06
N GLU A 445 -30.91 20.39 28.62
CA GLU A 445 -31.40 19.20 29.35
C GLU A 445 -31.16 17.83 28.63
N ARG A 446 -32.24 17.08 28.28
CA ARG A 446 -32.32 15.63 28.01
C ARG A 446 -33.04 15.33 26.69
N GLY A 447 -32.65 14.24 26.03
CA GLY A 447 -33.38 13.56 24.97
C GLY A 447 -32.81 12.15 24.81
N ASP A 448 -33.58 11.12 25.16
CA ASP A 448 -33.06 9.79 25.52
C ASP A 448 -33.27 8.72 24.41
N LEU A 449 -32.46 7.65 24.50
CA LEU A 449 -32.63 6.29 23.92
C LEU A 449 -32.16 5.93 22.48
N HIS A 450 -31.16 5.03 22.51
CA HIS A 450 -30.97 3.80 21.70
C HIS A 450 -30.38 3.82 20.27
N GLY A 451 -29.33 3.01 20.07
CA GLY A 451 -28.93 2.52 18.73
C GLY A 451 -27.46 2.07 18.57
N CYS A 452 -26.99 1.05 19.28
CA CYS A 452 -25.61 0.55 19.09
C CYS A 452 -25.40 -0.21 17.77
N ARG A 453 -24.35 0.15 17.01
CA ARG A 453 -23.31 -0.74 16.42
C ARG A 453 -22.32 0.11 15.62
N GLU A 454 -21.10 0.30 16.12
CA GLU A 454 -19.92 -0.54 15.80
C GLU A 454 -19.52 -0.46 14.32
N GLY A 455 -18.47 0.31 14.04
CA GLY A 455 -17.92 0.51 12.70
C GLY A 455 -16.86 -0.52 12.33
N ALA A 456 -16.51 -0.55 11.05
CA ALA A 456 -15.38 -1.32 10.52
C ALA A 456 -14.45 -0.37 9.76
N ILE A 457 -13.18 -0.33 10.18
CA ILE A 457 -12.10 0.40 9.51
C ILE A 457 -11.18 -0.64 8.87
N ILE A 458 -10.95 -0.53 7.56
CA ILE A 458 -9.66 -0.58 6.82
C ILE A 458 -9.98 -0.55 5.32
#